data_AF-A0A9D9YGJ1-F1
#
_entry.id   AF-A0A9D9YGJ1-F1
#
_cell.length_a   1.000
_cell.length_b   1.000
_cell.length_c   1.000
_cell.angle_alpha   90.00
_cell.angle_beta   90.00
_cell.angle_gamma   90.00
#
_symmetry.space_group_name_H-M   'P 1'
#
loop_
_entity.id
_entity.type
_entity.pdbx_description
1 polymer ?
#
loop_
_entity_poly.entity_id
_entity_poly.type
_entity_poly.pdbx_seq_one_letter_code
_entity_poly.pdbx_strand_id
1 'polypeptide(L)'
;MEIKYTKIMSIIVGTFFVATSNATTPHFDTLPIIKKDNNNAPFRLRLSNGNEQNIRLQALTQSEAVNAMKIGSNVQNVKPSQTYTVTTTVPNINSFYGNGQLPVLNQQDFGTCVTFSTSAALSYLTTGTTTNVAPLYVLDQGYIDEDGFKHSGWDGLTNAGVLLQRVLASYENVPGQNQGYYPNYDQTKNTYDLLSKEYELSGEQGNLTAKQLKKSRFYKQLATYHATAAKTSPTLFTNVIASNLNLSTGSSKNASIVKQALDNGNLVLMDFNVYDSNASKSCTKGAVSTQGTAKYTYNSSTGTLTQSTPDKDTNAWVNPTKCLLGEHQIWVVSYGTDNAGNTMFIIRNSWGDSGDQGQYYMSDFYLNNAATYAAQVSLKK
;
A
#
# COMPACT_ATOMS: atom_id res chain seq x y z
N MET A 1 -4.52 72.06 56.67
CA MET A 1 -5.30 72.08 55.42
C MET A 1 -4.64 71.08 54.50
N GLU A 2 -5.16 69.85 54.51
CA GLU A 2 -4.50 68.66 54.00
C GLU A 2 -5.10 68.32 52.63
N ILE A 3 -4.33 68.47 51.56
CA ILE A 3 -4.77 68.19 50.20
C ILE A 3 -4.52 66.70 49.92
N LYS A 4 -5.58 65.90 49.95
CA LYS A 4 -5.57 64.49 49.54
C LYS A 4 -5.55 64.41 48.00
N TYR A 5 -4.47 63.86 47.45
CA TYR A 5 -4.39 63.48 46.05
C TYR A 5 -5.11 62.15 45.83
N THR A 6 -6.27 62.18 45.18
CA THR A 6 -6.97 60.99 44.70
C THR A 6 -6.37 60.58 43.35
N LYS A 7 -5.58 59.49 43.34
CA LYS A 7 -5.05 58.88 42.12
C LYS A 7 -6.18 58.10 41.44
N ILE A 8 -6.72 58.64 40.35
CA ILE A 8 -7.64 57.92 39.46
C ILE A 8 -6.80 56.96 38.61
N MET A 9 -6.90 55.66 38.89
CA MET A 9 -6.41 54.61 38.01
C MET A 9 -7.40 54.46 36.85
N SER A 10 -7.04 54.98 35.67
CA SER A 10 -7.72 54.62 34.43
C SER A 10 -7.30 53.20 34.04
N ILE A 11 -8.20 52.23 34.25
CA ILE A 11 -8.08 50.90 33.66
C ILE A 11 -8.37 51.07 32.17
N ILE A 12 -7.32 51.08 31.35
CA ILE A 12 -7.45 50.84 29.91
C ILE A 12 -7.77 49.35 29.79
N VAL A 13 -9.04 49.02 29.60
CA VAL A 13 -9.46 47.72 29.07
C VAL A 13 -9.01 47.70 27.62
N GLY A 14 -7.76 47.30 27.39
CA GLY A 14 -7.28 46.97 26.07
C GLY A 14 -8.06 45.77 25.60
N THR A 15 -8.99 45.98 24.66
CA THR A 15 -9.65 44.92 23.93
C THR A 15 -8.57 44.10 23.23
N PHE A 16 -8.20 42.98 23.83
CA PHE A 16 -7.43 41.94 23.15
C PHE A 16 -8.32 41.43 22.04
N PHE A 17 -8.13 41.97 20.84
CA PHE A 17 -8.46 41.22 19.63
C PHE A 17 -7.54 40.00 19.65
N VAL A 18 -8.07 38.90 20.17
CA VAL A 18 -7.60 37.58 19.76
C VAL A 18 -7.87 37.55 18.26
N ALA A 19 -6.82 37.77 17.47
CA ALA A 19 -6.83 37.37 16.09
C ALA A 19 -7.13 35.87 16.13
N THR A 20 -8.39 35.49 15.93
CA THR A 20 -8.73 34.17 15.47
C THR A 20 -7.95 34.02 14.18
N SER A 21 -6.79 33.37 14.26
CA SER A 21 -6.20 32.78 13.08
C SER A 21 -7.35 31.99 12.47
N ASN A 22 -7.84 32.44 11.31
CA ASN A 22 -8.58 31.58 10.42
C ASN A 22 -7.61 30.46 10.10
N ALA A 23 -7.60 29.43 10.94
CA ALA A 23 -7.05 28.14 10.61
C ALA A 23 -7.90 27.72 9.42
N THR A 24 -7.38 28.02 8.23
CA THR A 24 -7.87 27.46 6.99
C THR A 24 -8.03 25.98 7.26
N THR A 25 -9.28 25.51 7.35
CA THR A 25 -9.62 24.09 7.42
C THR A 25 -8.76 23.41 6.37
N PRO A 26 -7.80 22.56 6.76
CA PRO A 26 -6.86 22.07 5.79
C PRO A 26 -7.63 21.27 4.73
N HIS A 27 -7.18 21.37 3.48
CA HIS A 27 -7.82 20.81 2.29
C HIS A 27 -7.81 19.26 2.30
N PHE A 28 -8.49 18.65 3.27
CA PHE A 28 -8.41 17.22 3.57
C PHE A 28 -9.40 16.34 2.77
N ASP A 29 -10.20 16.96 1.90
CA ASP A 29 -11.28 16.30 1.15
C ASP A 29 -11.03 16.21 -0.35
N THR A 30 -9.87 16.69 -0.82
CA THR A 30 -9.53 16.69 -2.25
C THR A 30 -8.90 15.37 -2.65
N LEU A 31 -9.37 14.81 -3.77
CA LEU A 31 -8.75 13.70 -4.47
C LEU A 31 -8.21 14.19 -5.81
N PRO A 32 -7.12 13.61 -6.34
CA PRO A 32 -6.35 12.49 -5.78
C PRO A 32 -5.46 12.88 -4.58
N ILE A 33 -4.89 11.89 -3.90
CA ILE A 33 -3.89 12.12 -2.85
C ILE A 33 -2.58 12.57 -3.52
N ILE A 34 -2.09 13.76 -3.17
CA ILE A 34 -0.92 14.41 -3.77
C ILE A 34 0.13 14.72 -2.70
N LYS A 35 1.39 14.37 -2.97
CA LYS A 35 2.53 14.53 -2.05
C LYS A 35 2.68 15.97 -1.51
N LYS A 36 2.43 16.97 -2.37
CA LYS A 36 2.57 18.40 -2.02
C LYS A 36 1.48 18.88 -1.06
N ASP A 37 0.28 18.34 -1.19
CA ASP A 37 -0.91 18.85 -0.49
C ASP A 37 -1.08 18.19 0.88
N ASN A 38 -0.31 17.13 1.15
CA ASN A 38 -0.35 16.33 2.37
C ASN A 38 -1.78 15.92 2.75
N ASN A 39 -2.61 15.60 1.75
CA ASN A 39 -4.01 15.20 1.91
C ASN A 39 -4.15 13.66 2.04
N ASN A 40 -3.11 12.98 2.55
CA ASN A 40 -3.08 11.52 2.68
C ASN A 40 -3.93 11.04 3.86
N ALA A 41 -5.23 11.15 3.72
CA ALA A 41 -6.18 10.72 4.72
C ALA A 41 -6.69 9.30 4.43
N PRO A 42 -7.12 8.55 5.46
CA PRO A 42 -7.48 7.16 5.27
C PRO A 42 -8.78 6.96 4.51
N PHE A 43 -8.82 5.84 3.80
CA PHE A 43 -10.03 5.24 3.25
C PHE A 43 -10.54 4.16 4.19
N ARG A 44 -11.86 4.05 4.30
CA ARG A 44 -12.49 2.96 5.03
C ARG A 44 -12.69 1.77 4.10
N LEU A 45 -12.25 0.60 4.56
CA LEU A 45 -12.42 -0.66 3.87
C LEU A 45 -13.23 -1.60 4.76
N ARG A 46 -14.20 -2.30 4.16
CA ARG A 46 -14.91 -3.40 4.81
C ARG A 46 -14.12 -4.70 4.70
N LEU A 47 -13.94 -5.39 5.81
CA LEU A 47 -13.33 -6.71 5.92
C LEU A 47 -14.37 -7.81 5.69
N SER A 48 -13.91 -9.03 5.37
CA SER A 48 -14.77 -10.20 5.16
C SER A 48 -15.62 -10.57 6.38
N ASN A 49 -15.19 -10.21 7.59
CA ASN A 49 -15.96 -10.40 8.82
C ASN A 49 -16.98 -9.28 9.10
N GLY A 50 -17.12 -8.31 8.19
CA GLY A 50 -18.01 -7.17 8.31
C GLY A 50 -17.44 -5.97 9.07
N ASN A 51 -16.26 -6.09 9.70
CA ASN A 51 -15.60 -4.98 10.37
C ASN A 51 -15.08 -3.95 9.35
N GLU A 52 -14.96 -2.70 9.78
CA GLU A 52 -14.27 -1.66 9.01
C GLU A 52 -12.82 -1.52 9.47
N GLN A 53 -11.93 -1.19 8.54
CA GLN A 53 -10.55 -0.78 8.83
C GLN A 53 -10.20 0.45 8.02
N ASN A 54 -9.28 1.25 8.55
CA ASN A 54 -8.66 2.34 7.82
C ASN A 54 -7.45 1.81 7.03
N ILE A 55 -7.32 2.28 5.79
CA ILE A 55 -6.15 2.07 4.95
C ILE A 55 -5.69 3.38 4.34
N ARG A 56 -4.39 3.50 4.06
CA ARG A 56 -3.84 4.63 3.30
C ARG A 56 -3.18 4.17 2.02
N LEU A 57 -3.38 4.98 0.99
CA LEU A 57 -2.73 4.82 -0.29
C LEU A 57 -1.46 5.67 -0.33
N GLN A 58 -0.57 5.34 -1.26
CA GLN A 58 0.59 6.17 -1.54
C GLN A 58 0.15 7.44 -2.27
N ALA A 59 0.70 8.57 -1.84
CA ALA A 59 0.47 9.87 -2.47
C ALA A 59 1.18 9.95 -3.83
N LEU A 60 0.53 10.55 -4.82
CA LEU A 60 1.08 10.81 -6.15
C LEU A 60 1.86 12.14 -6.19
N THR A 61 2.86 12.25 -7.05
CA THR A 61 3.35 13.56 -7.49
C THR A 61 2.29 14.26 -8.36
N GLN A 62 2.40 15.59 -8.49
CA GLN A 62 1.49 16.34 -9.35
C GLN A 62 1.49 15.83 -10.80
N SER A 63 2.67 15.49 -11.33
CA SER A 63 2.81 14.97 -12.70
C SER A 63 2.19 13.58 -12.86
N GLU A 64 2.38 12.68 -11.88
CA GLU A 64 1.76 11.36 -11.89
C GLU A 64 0.24 11.48 -11.85
N ALA A 65 -0.31 12.34 -10.97
CA ALA A 65 -1.74 12.61 -10.88
C ALA A 65 -2.32 13.13 -12.19
N VAL A 66 -1.68 14.11 -12.84
CA VAL A 66 -2.13 14.66 -14.13
C VAL A 66 -2.15 13.59 -15.22
N ASN A 67 -1.10 12.79 -15.32
CA ASN A 67 -1.02 11.72 -16.31
C ASN A 67 -2.10 10.66 -16.08
N ALA A 68 -2.29 10.23 -14.84
CA ALA A 68 -3.29 9.25 -14.45
C ALA A 68 -4.72 9.76 -14.68
N MET A 69 -5.02 11.03 -14.35
CA MET A 69 -6.34 11.63 -14.64
C MET A 69 -6.62 11.71 -16.14
N LYS A 70 -5.60 12.01 -16.97
CA LYS A 70 -5.74 12.02 -18.43
C LYS A 70 -6.11 10.63 -18.95
N ILE A 71 -5.50 9.57 -18.43
CA ILE A 71 -5.84 8.20 -18.82
C ILE A 71 -7.28 7.88 -18.42
N GLY A 72 -7.63 8.09 -17.15
CA GLY A 72 -8.97 7.76 -16.64
C GLY A 72 -10.12 8.54 -17.27
N SER A 73 -9.82 9.69 -17.90
CA SER A 73 -10.79 10.49 -18.66
C SER A 73 -10.96 10.04 -20.11
N ASN A 74 -9.99 9.32 -20.67
CA ASN A 74 -9.97 8.95 -22.09
C ASN A 74 -10.27 7.47 -22.36
N VAL A 75 -10.13 6.62 -21.35
CA VAL A 75 -10.40 5.18 -21.48
C VAL A 75 -11.90 4.88 -21.45
N GLN A 76 -12.34 3.99 -22.35
CA GLN A 76 -13.72 3.49 -22.38
C GLN A 76 -13.86 2.29 -21.45
N ASN A 77 -15.00 2.21 -20.74
CA ASN A 77 -15.26 1.08 -19.87
C ASN A 77 -15.37 -0.21 -20.68
N VAL A 78 -14.65 -1.24 -20.24
CA VAL A 78 -14.80 -2.61 -20.74
C VAL A 78 -15.67 -3.43 -19.79
N LYS A 79 -16.36 -4.42 -20.37
CA LYS A 79 -17.05 -5.45 -19.61
C LYS A 79 -16.11 -6.65 -19.48
N PRO A 80 -15.81 -7.12 -18.26
CA PRO A 80 -14.94 -8.27 -18.08
C PRO A 80 -15.70 -9.57 -18.40
N SER A 81 -14.97 -10.64 -18.66
CA SER A 81 -15.56 -11.98 -18.83
C SER A 81 -16.10 -12.55 -17.51
N GLN A 82 -17.14 -13.38 -17.63
CA GLN A 82 -17.79 -14.01 -16.47
C GLN A 82 -16.93 -15.10 -15.83
N THR A 83 -16.04 -15.72 -16.59
CA THR A 83 -15.24 -16.86 -16.13
C THR A 83 -13.84 -16.80 -16.71
N TYR A 84 -12.85 -17.13 -15.89
CA TYR A 84 -11.45 -17.30 -16.30
C TYR A 84 -10.93 -18.64 -15.77
N THR A 85 -10.16 -19.34 -16.59
CA THR A 85 -9.43 -20.55 -16.17
C THR A 85 -8.08 -20.12 -15.62
N VAL A 86 -7.82 -20.43 -14.35
CA VAL A 86 -6.61 -20.01 -13.65
C VAL A 86 -5.43 -20.89 -14.05
N THR A 87 -4.34 -20.26 -14.44
CA THR A 87 -3.08 -20.96 -14.69
C THR A 87 -2.36 -21.16 -13.36
N THR A 88 -1.95 -22.38 -13.07
CA THR A 88 -1.09 -22.65 -11.92
C THR A 88 0.32 -22.15 -12.23
N THR A 89 0.65 -20.96 -11.74
CA THR A 89 2.00 -20.37 -11.78
C THR A 89 2.76 -20.74 -10.50
N VAL A 90 4.03 -20.39 -10.40
CA VAL A 90 4.69 -20.24 -9.09
C VAL A 90 4.40 -18.80 -8.66
N PRO A 91 3.76 -18.57 -7.50
CA PRO A 91 3.47 -19.48 -6.39
C PRO A 91 2.23 -20.40 -6.59
N ASN A 92 2.18 -21.56 -5.90
CA ASN A 92 1.01 -22.46 -5.96
C ASN A 92 -0.25 -21.72 -5.50
N ILE A 93 -1.14 -21.39 -6.43
CA ILE A 93 -2.31 -20.56 -6.16
C ILE A 93 -3.22 -21.13 -5.06
N ASN A 94 -3.30 -22.45 -4.90
CA ASN A 94 -4.16 -23.06 -3.89
C ASN A 94 -3.67 -22.82 -2.46
N SER A 95 -2.38 -22.49 -2.23
CA SER A 95 -1.93 -22.09 -0.89
C SER A 95 -2.44 -20.71 -0.46
N PHE A 96 -3.11 -19.97 -1.34
CA PHE A 96 -3.62 -18.64 -1.06
C PHE A 96 -5.11 -18.63 -0.70
N TYR A 97 -5.77 -19.78 -0.70
CA TYR A 97 -7.22 -19.90 -0.48
C TYR A 97 -7.57 -21.05 0.46
N GLY A 98 -8.73 -20.94 1.14
CA GLY A 98 -9.31 -22.01 1.95
C GLY A 98 -8.66 -22.21 3.32
N ASN A 99 -8.99 -23.33 3.95
CA ASN A 99 -8.50 -23.67 5.28
C ASN A 99 -7.00 -23.99 5.23
N GLY A 100 -6.19 -23.18 5.90
CA GLY A 100 -4.73 -23.29 5.85
C GLY A 100 -4.08 -22.41 4.77
N GLN A 101 -4.82 -21.46 4.20
CA GLN A 101 -4.20 -20.43 3.35
C GLN A 101 -3.05 -19.73 4.06
N LEU A 102 -2.07 -19.30 3.27
CA LEU A 102 -0.97 -18.48 3.76
C LEU A 102 -1.50 -17.16 4.32
N PRO A 103 -1.01 -16.71 5.49
CA PRO A 103 -1.51 -15.51 6.14
C PRO A 103 -1.50 -14.28 5.24
N VAL A 104 -2.55 -13.47 5.33
CA VAL A 104 -2.61 -12.18 4.64
C VAL A 104 -2.09 -11.10 5.58
N LEU A 105 -1.11 -10.32 5.13
CA LEU A 105 -0.58 -9.23 5.93
C LEU A 105 -1.54 -8.03 5.91
N ASN A 106 -1.46 -7.17 6.93
CA ASN A 106 -2.32 -6.00 7.04
C ASN A 106 -1.51 -4.73 7.33
N GLN A 107 -1.47 -3.81 6.36
CA GLN A 107 -0.76 -2.53 6.47
C GLN A 107 -1.46 -1.54 7.41
N GLN A 108 -2.74 -1.76 7.73
CA GLN A 108 -3.55 -0.89 8.58
C GLN A 108 -3.55 0.57 8.08
N ASP A 109 -3.51 1.55 9.00
CA ASP A 109 -3.66 2.97 8.70
C ASP A 109 -2.39 3.62 8.11
N PHE A 110 -1.29 2.87 7.95
CA PHE A 110 -0.07 3.41 7.33
C PHE A 110 -0.08 3.25 5.81
N GLY A 111 0.59 4.16 5.09
CA GLY A 111 0.87 4.06 3.65
C GLY A 111 2.01 3.08 3.33
N THR A 112 2.04 1.89 3.93
CA THR A 112 3.17 0.95 3.90
C THR A 112 2.98 -0.21 2.91
N CYS A 113 2.08 -0.07 1.94
CA CYS A 113 1.76 -1.12 0.95
C CYS A 113 2.99 -1.72 0.26
N VAL A 114 3.95 -0.87 -0.15
CA VAL A 114 5.23 -1.31 -0.75
C VAL A 114 5.99 -2.26 0.18
N THR A 115 6.12 -1.87 1.45
CA THR A 115 6.82 -2.68 2.47
C THR A 115 6.10 -4.00 2.70
N PHE A 116 4.78 -3.97 2.87
CA PHE A 116 4.00 -5.17 3.16
C PHE A 116 3.98 -6.16 2.00
N SER A 117 3.71 -5.66 0.79
CA SER A 117 3.70 -6.49 -0.42
C SER A 117 5.07 -7.11 -0.70
N THR A 118 6.14 -6.31 -0.64
CA THR A 118 7.51 -6.81 -0.89
C THR A 118 7.95 -7.81 0.18
N SER A 119 7.65 -7.55 1.46
CA SER A 119 8.01 -8.47 2.55
C SER A 119 7.29 -9.81 2.41
N ALA A 120 5.99 -9.81 2.09
CA ALA A 120 5.23 -11.03 1.85
C ALA A 120 5.79 -11.83 0.66
N ALA A 121 6.14 -11.15 -0.44
CA ALA A 121 6.71 -11.80 -1.61
C ALA A 121 8.08 -12.41 -1.35
N LEU A 122 8.97 -11.68 -0.69
CA LEU A 122 10.31 -12.17 -0.32
C LEU A 122 10.22 -13.32 0.67
N SER A 123 9.33 -13.23 1.66
CA SER A 123 9.05 -14.32 2.60
C SER A 123 8.64 -15.57 1.85
N TYR A 124 7.69 -15.45 0.92
CA TYR A 124 7.20 -16.61 0.18
C TYR A 124 8.31 -17.22 -0.67
N LEU A 125 9.04 -16.37 -1.40
CA LEU A 125 10.12 -16.80 -2.27
C LEU A 125 11.20 -17.60 -1.53
N THR A 126 11.52 -17.19 -0.31
CA THR A 126 12.65 -17.73 0.46
C THR A 126 12.26 -18.86 1.40
N THR A 127 11.00 -18.94 1.82
CA THR A 127 10.56 -19.87 2.87
C THR A 127 9.24 -20.59 2.59
N GLY A 128 8.54 -20.23 1.53
CA GLY A 128 7.21 -20.76 1.21
C GLY A 128 6.06 -20.21 2.09
N THR A 129 6.34 -19.28 3.02
CA THR A 129 5.32 -18.62 3.86
C THR A 129 5.28 -17.12 3.59
N THR A 130 4.22 -16.42 3.97
CA THR A 130 4.10 -14.96 3.80
C THR A 130 4.56 -14.14 5.01
N THR A 131 4.93 -14.79 6.12
CA THR A 131 5.13 -14.13 7.42
C THR A 131 6.55 -14.12 7.92
N ASN A 132 7.51 -14.82 7.31
CA ASN A 132 8.87 -14.89 7.84
C ASN A 132 9.65 -13.57 7.74
N VAL A 133 9.23 -12.64 6.88
CA VAL A 133 9.80 -11.28 6.79
C VAL A 133 8.81 -10.30 7.42
N ALA A 134 9.10 -9.77 8.61
CA ALA A 134 8.25 -8.76 9.25
C ALA A 134 8.37 -7.38 8.58
N PRO A 135 7.27 -6.79 8.08
CA PRO A 135 7.28 -5.42 7.56
C PRO A 135 7.73 -4.38 8.61
N LEU A 136 7.38 -4.57 9.89
CA LEU A 136 7.76 -3.65 10.96
C LEU A 136 9.29 -3.53 11.08
N TYR A 137 10.03 -4.63 10.91
CA TYR A 137 11.48 -4.57 10.92
C TYR A 137 12.04 -3.76 9.74
N VAL A 138 11.51 -3.99 8.54
CA VAL A 138 11.93 -3.25 7.33
C VAL A 138 11.67 -1.75 7.47
N LEU A 139 10.55 -1.38 8.10
CA LEU A 139 10.20 0.01 8.40
C LEU A 139 11.08 0.62 9.50
N ASP A 140 11.46 -0.16 10.52
CA ASP A 140 12.38 0.26 11.58
C ASP A 140 13.78 0.54 11.02
N GLN A 141 14.29 -0.29 10.11
CA GLN A 141 15.55 -0.02 9.40
C GLN A 141 15.47 1.30 8.61
N GLY A 142 14.32 1.59 8.02
CA GLY A 142 14.11 2.86 7.34
C GLY A 142 14.02 4.08 8.23
N TYR A 143 13.78 3.87 9.51
CA TYR A 143 13.81 4.91 10.51
C TYR A 143 15.24 5.20 11.00
N ILE A 144 16.10 4.17 11.12
CA ILE A 144 17.46 4.29 11.69
C ILE A 144 18.44 4.96 10.72
N ASP A 145 18.32 4.71 9.42
CA ASP A 145 19.26 5.22 8.42
C ASP A 145 18.88 6.62 7.94
N GLU A 146 19.11 7.62 8.81
CA GLU A 146 18.77 9.03 8.57
C GLU A 146 19.58 9.67 7.42
N ASP A 147 20.72 9.09 7.05
CA ASP A 147 21.69 9.70 6.13
C ASP A 147 21.79 8.99 4.75
N GLY A 148 21.37 7.72 4.64
CA GLY A 148 21.43 6.95 3.39
C GLY A 148 20.13 6.93 2.57
N PHE A 149 18.96 7.01 3.23
CA PHE A 149 17.67 6.83 2.55
C PHE A 149 16.75 8.05 2.73
N LYS A 150 16.32 8.62 1.59
CA LYS A 150 15.46 9.82 1.56
C LYS A 150 14.05 9.59 2.15
N HIS A 151 13.60 8.34 2.29
CA HIS A 151 12.26 7.98 2.74
C HIS A 151 12.28 6.78 3.69
N SER A 152 11.49 6.84 4.76
CA SER A 152 11.42 5.81 5.80
C SER A 152 10.61 4.58 5.37
N GLY A 153 9.60 4.81 4.53
CA GLY A 153 8.64 3.80 4.05
C GLY A 153 7.37 3.70 4.90
N TRP A 154 7.27 4.43 6.02
CA TRP A 154 6.09 4.47 6.89
C TRP A 154 4.86 5.12 6.26
N ASP A 155 5.05 5.96 5.25
CA ASP A 155 3.96 6.54 4.48
C ASP A 155 4.37 6.70 3.01
N GLY A 156 4.74 5.56 2.43
CA GLY A 156 5.05 5.39 1.01
C GLY A 156 6.54 5.28 0.72
N LEU A 157 6.91 4.24 -0.03
CA LEU A 157 8.13 4.20 -0.84
C LEU A 157 7.74 4.42 -2.29
N THR A 158 8.64 4.91 -3.13
CA THR A 158 8.30 5.17 -4.53
C THR A 158 7.86 3.92 -5.28
N ASN A 159 8.54 2.79 -5.02
CA ASN A 159 8.22 1.48 -5.61
C ASN A 159 9.02 0.37 -4.90
N ALA A 160 8.70 -0.89 -5.24
CA ALA A 160 9.41 -2.06 -4.73
C ALA A 160 10.92 -2.04 -5.00
N GLY A 161 11.38 -1.43 -6.10
CA GLY A 161 12.79 -1.37 -6.47
C GLY A 161 13.66 -0.69 -5.42
N VAL A 162 13.16 0.40 -4.81
CA VAL A 162 13.86 1.10 -3.71
C VAL A 162 14.02 0.18 -2.51
N LEU A 163 12.98 -0.57 -2.17
CA LEU A 163 13.01 -1.48 -1.04
C LEU A 163 13.89 -2.70 -1.30
N LEU A 164 13.79 -3.28 -2.49
CA LEU A 164 14.63 -4.39 -2.93
C LEU A 164 16.11 -3.98 -2.94
N GLN A 165 16.44 -2.77 -3.39
CA GLN A 165 17.79 -2.25 -3.28
C GLN A 165 18.23 -2.16 -1.81
N ARG A 166 17.38 -1.67 -0.90
CA ARG A 166 17.72 -1.62 0.54
C ARG A 166 17.99 -3.02 1.11
N VAL A 167 17.05 -3.95 0.92
CA VAL A 167 17.09 -5.28 1.58
C VAL A 167 18.02 -6.29 0.89
N LEU A 168 18.37 -6.06 -0.39
CA LEU A 168 19.30 -6.93 -1.14
C LEU A 168 20.70 -6.31 -1.28
N ALA A 169 20.85 -4.99 -1.50
CA ALA A 169 22.17 -4.39 -1.75
C ALA A 169 23.01 -4.18 -0.48
N SER A 170 22.38 -4.18 0.69
CA SER A 170 23.04 -4.32 2.00
C SER A 170 23.89 -5.60 2.13
N TYR A 171 23.79 -6.53 1.16
CA TYR A 171 24.56 -7.75 1.11
C TYR A 171 25.92 -7.62 0.37
N GLU A 172 26.04 -6.73 -0.63
CA GLU A 172 27.19 -6.82 -1.56
C GLU A 172 28.39 -5.91 -1.24
N ASN A 173 28.24 -4.85 -0.42
CA ASN A 173 29.31 -3.83 -0.32
C ASN A 173 29.67 -3.28 1.08
N VAL A 174 29.14 -3.83 2.18
CA VAL A 174 29.53 -3.35 3.54
C VAL A 174 29.74 -4.51 4.52
N PRO A 175 31.00 -4.89 4.82
CA PRO A 175 31.31 -5.81 5.92
C PRO A 175 30.71 -5.28 7.24
N GLY A 176 29.81 -6.05 7.86
CA GLY A 176 29.17 -5.68 9.12
C GLY A 176 27.77 -5.04 9.03
N GLN A 177 27.21 -4.83 7.82
CA GLN A 177 25.83 -4.35 7.64
C GLN A 177 24.92 -5.40 6.98
N ASN A 178 24.88 -6.59 7.56
CA ASN A 178 23.91 -7.61 7.18
C ASN A 178 22.48 -7.09 7.41
N GLN A 179 21.80 -6.52 6.41
CA GLN A 179 20.36 -6.25 6.52
C GLN A 179 19.59 -7.45 5.98
N GLY A 180 19.65 -8.55 6.74
CA GLY A 180 18.68 -9.62 6.58
C GLY A 180 17.31 -9.24 7.17
N TYR A 181 16.40 -10.19 7.25
CA TYR A 181 15.11 -10.04 7.90
C TYR A 181 15.13 -10.59 9.34
N TYR A 182 14.26 -10.05 10.18
CA TYR A 182 14.11 -10.35 11.61
C TYR A 182 12.66 -10.77 11.88
N PRO A 183 12.21 -11.02 13.14
CA PRO A 183 11.23 -12.05 13.52
C PRO A 183 9.97 -12.11 12.66
N ASN A 184 9.28 -13.24 12.67
CA ASN A 184 8.10 -13.40 11.83
C ASN A 184 7.05 -12.28 12.10
N TYR A 185 6.24 -11.99 11.09
CA TYR A 185 5.16 -11.03 11.16
C TYR A 185 4.28 -11.27 12.39
N ASP A 186 3.99 -12.53 12.73
CA ASP A 186 3.14 -12.88 13.88
C ASP A 186 3.71 -12.35 15.22
N GLN A 187 5.04 -12.34 15.39
CA GLN A 187 5.73 -11.81 16.55
C GLN A 187 5.67 -10.27 16.62
N THR A 188 5.58 -9.59 15.48
CA THR A 188 5.59 -8.12 15.40
C THR A 188 4.21 -7.50 15.20
N LYS A 189 3.20 -8.31 14.82
CA LYS A 189 1.87 -7.86 14.45
C LYS A 189 1.19 -7.03 15.54
N ASN A 190 1.23 -7.50 16.79
CA ASN A 190 0.60 -6.77 17.91
C ASN A 190 1.25 -5.39 18.12
N THR A 191 2.58 -5.31 18.03
CA THR A 191 3.30 -4.03 18.10
C THR A 191 2.92 -3.12 16.93
N TYR A 192 2.87 -3.67 15.71
CA TYR A 192 2.46 -2.92 14.52
C TYR A 192 1.01 -2.40 14.62
N ASP A 193 0.08 -3.23 15.08
CA ASP A 193 -1.33 -2.85 15.28
C ASP A 193 -1.46 -1.72 16.32
N LEU A 194 -0.68 -1.76 17.40
CA LEU A 194 -0.63 -0.68 18.38
C LEU A 194 -0.06 0.60 17.77
N LEU A 195 1.05 0.52 17.03
CA LEU A 195 1.64 1.66 16.34
C LEU A 195 0.67 2.27 15.33
N SER A 196 -0.11 1.45 14.60
CA SER A 196 -1.08 1.95 13.63
C SER A 196 -2.25 2.67 14.29
N LYS A 197 -2.77 2.18 15.43
CA LYS A 197 -3.80 2.90 16.20
C LYS A 197 -3.24 4.22 16.75
N GLU A 198 -2.00 4.20 17.20
CA GLU A 198 -1.29 5.40 17.63
C GLU A 198 -0.94 6.32 16.46
N TYR A 199 -0.83 5.85 15.22
CA TYR A 199 -0.73 6.76 14.08
C TYR A 199 -2.09 7.38 13.76
N GLU A 200 -3.15 6.57 13.73
CA GLU A 200 -4.51 7.00 13.42
C GLU A 200 -4.97 8.16 14.31
N LEU A 201 -4.96 7.98 15.65
CA LEU A 201 -5.46 9.06 16.53
C LEU A 201 -4.51 10.28 16.60
N SER A 202 -3.32 10.23 15.99
CA SER A 202 -2.36 11.35 16.04
C SER A 202 -2.76 12.42 15.04
N GLY A 203 -3.53 12.03 14.02
CA GLY A 203 -3.84 12.86 12.88
C GLY A 203 -2.62 13.16 12.00
N GLU A 204 -1.48 12.53 12.24
CA GLU A 204 -0.30 12.62 11.37
C GLU A 204 -0.65 12.10 9.95
N GLN A 205 -0.05 12.74 8.96
CA GLN A 205 -0.28 12.50 7.53
C GLN A 205 1.00 12.75 6.75
N GLY A 206 1.17 12.04 5.64
CA GLY A 206 2.26 12.24 4.70
C GLY A 206 3.50 11.43 5.04
N ASN A 207 4.44 11.38 4.08
CA ASN A 207 5.68 10.63 4.15
C ASN A 207 6.52 11.03 5.37
N LEU A 208 6.29 10.35 6.50
CA LEU A 208 6.92 10.69 7.77
C LEU A 208 8.44 10.51 7.64
N THR A 209 9.15 11.62 7.73
CA THR A 209 10.60 11.63 7.88
C THR A 209 11.01 11.02 9.22
N ALA A 210 12.24 10.52 9.34
CA ALA A 210 12.77 10.06 10.63
C ALA A 210 12.65 11.12 11.73
N LYS A 211 12.85 12.41 11.38
CA LYS A 211 12.63 13.56 12.27
C LYS A 211 11.18 13.71 12.74
N GLN A 212 10.20 13.45 11.88
CA GLN A 212 8.78 13.47 12.27
C GLN A 212 8.46 12.26 13.15
N LEU A 213 8.93 11.07 12.80
CA LEU A 213 8.79 9.85 13.61
C LEU A 213 9.39 10.01 15.01
N LYS A 214 10.53 10.70 15.16
CA LYS A 214 11.15 11.03 16.47
C LYS A 214 10.28 11.93 17.35
N LYS A 215 9.39 12.71 16.74
CA LYS A 215 8.48 13.62 17.44
C LYS A 215 7.07 13.05 17.59
N SER A 216 6.78 11.92 16.94
CA SER A 216 5.47 11.32 16.99
C SER A 216 5.21 10.72 18.35
N ARG A 217 3.93 10.61 18.70
CA ARG A 217 3.52 10.03 19.98
C ARG A 217 3.82 8.53 20.11
N PHE A 218 4.00 7.85 18.98
CA PHE A 218 4.35 6.42 18.94
C PHE A 218 5.87 6.17 18.91
N TYR A 219 6.68 7.23 18.97
CA TYR A 219 8.14 7.13 19.04
C TYR A 219 8.61 6.22 20.19
N LYS A 220 7.99 6.31 21.36
CA LYS A 220 8.41 5.52 22.53
C LYS A 220 8.24 4.01 22.29
N GLN A 221 7.13 3.62 21.68
CA GLN A 221 6.85 2.24 21.31
C GLN A 221 7.83 1.77 20.21
N LEU A 222 8.09 2.61 19.21
CA LEU A 222 9.06 2.31 18.16
C LEU A 222 10.49 2.15 18.72
N ALA A 223 10.92 3.05 19.61
CA ALA A 223 12.22 2.96 20.28
C ALA A 223 12.35 1.70 21.17
N THR A 224 11.26 1.29 21.82
CA THR A 224 11.22 0.04 22.61
C THR A 224 11.36 -1.18 21.70
N TYR A 225 10.64 -1.18 20.58
CA TYR A 225 10.77 -2.22 19.55
C TYR A 225 12.21 -2.28 19.01
N HIS A 226 12.76 -1.14 18.61
CA HIS A 226 14.12 -1.00 18.11
C HIS A 226 15.15 -1.60 19.09
N ALA A 227 15.09 -1.22 20.38
CA ALA A 227 15.99 -1.75 21.41
C ALA A 227 15.89 -3.27 21.61
N THR A 228 14.75 -3.87 21.24
CA THR A 228 14.53 -5.32 21.27
C THR A 228 15.02 -5.98 19.99
N ALA A 229 14.69 -5.42 18.82
CA ALA A 229 15.09 -5.91 17.52
C ALA A 229 16.61 -5.89 17.31
N ALA A 230 17.30 -4.87 17.83
CA ALA A 230 18.76 -4.74 17.79
C ALA A 230 19.52 -5.87 18.51
N LYS A 231 18.84 -6.71 19.31
CA LYS A 231 19.44 -7.85 20.02
C LYS A 231 19.40 -9.16 19.22
N THR A 232 18.70 -9.17 18.09
CA THR A 232 18.58 -10.35 17.22
C THR A 232 19.61 -10.27 16.09
N SER A 233 19.89 -11.39 15.42
CA SER A 233 20.70 -11.38 14.19
C SER A 233 19.78 -11.51 12.96
N PRO A 234 20.05 -10.78 11.87
CA PRO A 234 19.28 -10.89 10.64
C PRO A 234 19.45 -12.25 9.99
N THR A 235 18.39 -12.76 9.37
CA THR A 235 18.50 -13.82 8.36
C THR A 235 18.69 -13.20 6.98
N LEU A 236 19.80 -13.49 6.32
CA LEU A 236 20.13 -12.88 5.03
C LEU A 236 19.26 -13.43 3.89
N PHE A 237 18.84 -12.55 2.99
CA PHE A 237 18.31 -12.96 1.69
C PHE A 237 19.46 -13.44 0.82
N THR A 238 19.60 -14.76 0.69
CA THR A 238 20.60 -15.35 -0.22
C THR A 238 19.93 -15.74 -1.52
N ASN A 239 20.67 -15.59 -2.63
CA ASN A 239 20.23 -15.99 -3.97
C ASN A 239 18.94 -15.34 -4.46
N VAL A 240 18.52 -14.19 -3.93
CA VAL A 240 17.38 -13.45 -4.48
C VAL A 240 17.87 -12.49 -5.56
N ILE A 241 17.27 -12.55 -6.75
CA ILE A 241 17.49 -11.59 -7.83
C ILE A 241 16.21 -10.83 -8.12
N ALA A 242 16.35 -9.55 -8.46
CA ALA A 242 15.24 -8.70 -8.87
C ALA A 242 15.61 -7.87 -10.09
N SER A 243 14.63 -7.62 -10.95
CA SER A 243 14.80 -6.76 -12.11
C SER A 243 13.52 -6.00 -12.42
N ASN A 244 13.66 -4.73 -12.82
CA ASN A 244 12.53 -3.91 -13.28
C ASN A 244 11.95 -4.48 -14.58
N LEU A 245 10.62 -4.56 -14.67
CA LEU A 245 9.89 -4.96 -15.88
C LEU A 245 9.62 -3.80 -16.84
N ASN A 246 10.01 -2.57 -16.46
CA ASN A 246 9.91 -1.34 -17.24
C ASN A 246 8.49 -1.07 -17.76
N LEU A 247 7.50 -1.20 -16.88
CA LEU A 247 6.12 -0.85 -17.21
C LEU A 247 5.99 0.66 -17.49
N SER A 248 5.00 1.02 -18.28
CA SER A 248 4.67 2.42 -18.55
C SER A 248 3.16 2.61 -18.50
N THR A 249 2.69 3.57 -17.72
CA THR A 249 1.26 3.83 -17.55
C THR A 249 0.59 4.14 -18.89
N GLY A 250 -0.51 3.45 -19.21
CA GLY A 250 -1.20 3.57 -20.49
C GLY A 250 -0.67 2.67 -21.62
N SER A 251 0.35 1.84 -21.36
CA SER A 251 0.89 0.90 -22.35
C SER A 251 0.02 -0.35 -22.48
N SER A 252 -0.38 -0.68 -23.71
CA SER A 252 -1.10 -1.92 -24.02
C SER A 252 -0.28 -3.21 -23.83
N LYS A 253 1.02 -3.08 -23.52
CA LYS A 253 1.94 -4.22 -23.34
C LYS A 253 2.16 -4.60 -21.87
N ASN A 254 1.70 -3.81 -20.90
CA ASN A 254 2.04 -4.08 -19.51
C ASN A 254 1.53 -5.46 -19.06
N ALA A 255 0.30 -5.83 -19.44
CA ALA A 255 -0.30 -7.10 -19.07
C ALA A 255 0.49 -8.29 -19.63
N SER A 256 0.94 -8.23 -20.89
CA SER A 256 1.73 -9.31 -21.49
C SER A 256 3.13 -9.43 -20.88
N ILE A 257 3.75 -8.30 -20.49
CA ILE A 257 5.03 -8.30 -19.77
C ILE A 257 4.89 -8.96 -18.40
N VAL A 258 3.86 -8.59 -17.61
CA VAL A 258 3.60 -9.19 -16.30
C VAL A 258 3.27 -10.67 -16.43
N LYS A 259 2.42 -11.04 -17.39
CA LYS A 259 2.09 -12.44 -17.67
C LYS A 259 3.35 -13.24 -18.02
N GLN A 260 4.23 -12.72 -18.89
CA GLN A 260 5.47 -13.40 -19.26
C GLN A 260 6.41 -13.62 -18.06
N ALA A 261 6.49 -12.66 -17.13
CA ALA A 261 7.27 -12.83 -15.91
C ALA A 261 6.72 -13.98 -15.03
N LEU A 262 5.40 -14.08 -14.91
CA LEU A 262 4.73 -15.18 -14.19
C LEU A 262 4.91 -16.52 -14.90
N ASP A 263 4.80 -16.56 -16.23
CA ASP A 263 5.05 -17.76 -17.05
C ASP A 263 6.48 -18.30 -16.85
N ASN A 264 7.44 -17.39 -16.64
CA ASN A 264 8.84 -17.73 -16.35
C ASN A 264 9.07 -18.19 -14.89
N GLY A 265 8.02 -18.24 -14.08
CA GLY A 265 8.07 -18.65 -12.67
C GLY A 265 8.59 -17.57 -11.72
N ASN A 266 8.59 -16.30 -12.14
CA ASN A 266 8.98 -15.19 -11.28
C ASN A 266 7.77 -14.63 -10.52
N LEU A 267 8.00 -14.17 -9.29
CA LEU A 267 7.02 -13.35 -8.58
C LEU A 267 7.03 -11.94 -9.18
N VAL A 268 5.88 -11.27 -9.21
CA VAL A 268 5.79 -9.88 -9.70
C VAL A 268 5.27 -8.97 -8.61
N LEU A 269 6.08 -7.99 -8.21
CA LEU A 269 5.68 -6.85 -7.39
C LEU A 269 5.23 -5.73 -8.34
N MET A 270 4.07 -5.13 -8.09
CA MET A 270 3.47 -4.19 -9.04
C MET A 270 2.76 -3.04 -8.33
N ASP A 271 3.02 -1.84 -8.84
CA ASP A 271 2.42 -0.59 -8.40
C ASP A 271 1.40 -0.14 -9.45
N PHE A 272 0.31 0.44 -8.98
CA PHE A 272 -0.73 0.95 -9.86
C PHE A 272 -1.51 2.10 -9.24
N ASN A 273 -2.06 2.93 -10.11
CA ASN A 273 -3.02 3.97 -9.75
C ASN A 273 -4.37 3.35 -9.39
N VAL A 274 -4.87 3.64 -8.19
CA VAL A 274 -6.19 3.20 -7.74
C VAL A 274 -7.24 4.21 -8.17
N TYR A 275 -8.27 3.70 -8.84
CA TYR A 275 -9.46 4.45 -9.24
C TYR A 275 -10.69 3.87 -8.58
N ASP A 276 -11.59 4.73 -8.11
CA ASP A 276 -12.96 4.38 -7.85
C ASP A 276 -13.81 4.62 -9.10
N SER A 277 -14.06 3.56 -9.86
CA SER A 277 -14.91 3.61 -11.04
C SER A 277 -16.41 3.47 -10.72
N ASN A 278 -16.81 3.36 -9.45
CA ASN A 278 -18.19 3.44 -8.98
C ASN A 278 -18.57 4.83 -8.47
N ALA A 279 -17.60 5.67 -8.11
CA ALA A 279 -17.81 7.02 -7.62
C ALA A 279 -18.88 7.79 -8.41
N SER A 280 -19.72 8.53 -7.68
CA SER A 280 -20.57 9.56 -8.28
C SER A 280 -19.70 10.74 -8.75
N LYS A 281 -20.25 11.64 -9.57
CA LYS A 281 -19.47 12.71 -10.25
C LYS A 281 -18.56 13.54 -9.32
N SER A 282 -18.83 13.61 -8.02
CA SER A 282 -17.95 14.26 -7.05
C SER A 282 -16.92 13.26 -6.50
N CYS A 283 -15.65 13.42 -6.91
CA CYS A 283 -14.50 12.72 -6.31
C CYS A 283 -14.15 13.33 -4.93
N THR A 284 -15.10 13.24 -4.01
CA THR A 284 -14.97 13.72 -2.65
C THR A 284 -14.76 12.54 -1.71
N LYS A 285 -13.87 12.73 -0.74
CA LYS A 285 -13.58 11.74 0.29
C LYS A 285 -14.85 11.30 1.03
N GLY A 286 -14.93 10.01 1.37
CA GLY A 286 -16.11 9.39 2.00
C GLY A 286 -17.25 9.02 1.05
N ALA A 287 -17.24 9.53 -0.19
CA ALA A 287 -18.15 9.13 -1.26
C ALA A 287 -17.51 8.17 -2.28
N VAL A 288 -16.25 7.79 -2.04
CA VAL A 288 -15.46 6.90 -2.89
C VAL A 288 -15.10 5.60 -2.18
N SER A 289 -14.99 4.51 -2.95
CA SER A 289 -14.54 3.19 -2.51
C SER A 289 -13.21 2.83 -3.17
N THR A 290 -12.29 2.27 -2.39
CA THR A 290 -11.05 1.68 -2.93
C THR A 290 -11.29 0.29 -3.52
N GLN A 291 -12.47 -0.28 -3.30
CA GLN A 291 -12.87 -1.58 -3.82
C GLN A 291 -13.22 -1.45 -5.32
N GLY A 292 -12.92 -2.50 -6.08
CA GLY A 292 -13.07 -2.50 -7.54
C GLY A 292 -14.53 -2.41 -8.02
N THR A 293 -14.78 -2.76 -9.28
CA THR A 293 -16.12 -2.65 -9.90
C THR A 293 -16.83 -3.98 -10.12
N ALA A 294 -16.12 -5.09 -9.94
CA ALA A 294 -16.67 -6.43 -10.06
C ALA A 294 -16.31 -7.29 -8.84
N LYS A 295 -17.04 -8.39 -8.69
CA LYS A 295 -16.81 -9.41 -7.66
C LYS A 295 -16.52 -10.74 -8.31
N TYR A 296 -15.38 -11.32 -7.97
CA TYR A 296 -14.99 -12.67 -8.38
C TYR A 296 -14.73 -13.56 -7.17
N THR A 297 -14.87 -14.86 -7.39
CA THR A 297 -14.50 -15.88 -6.42
C THR A 297 -13.69 -16.96 -7.11
N TYR A 298 -12.60 -17.38 -6.48
CA TYR A 298 -11.80 -18.51 -6.94
C TYR A 298 -12.36 -19.83 -6.39
N ASN A 299 -12.54 -20.81 -7.27
CA ASN A 299 -12.86 -22.18 -6.90
C ASN A 299 -11.62 -23.07 -7.12
N SER A 300 -10.99 -23.49 -6.02
CA SER A 300 -9.79 -24.34 -6.04
C SER A 300 -10.04 -25.76 -6.54
N SER A 301 -11.29 -26.23 -6.52
CA SER A 301 -11.65 -27.57 -7.04
C SER A 301 -11.70 -27.60 -8.56
N THR A 302 -12.07 -26.48 -9.18
CA THR A 302 -12.20 -26.35 -10.64
C THR A 302 -11.08 -25.55 -11.28
N GLY A 303 -10.29 -24.81 -10.48
CA GLY A 303 -9.26 -23.91 -11.00
C GLY A 303 -9.83 -22.72 -11.77
N THR A 304 -11.01 -22.23 -11.39
CA THR A 304 -11.71 -21.17 -12.14
C THR A 304 -12.04 -19.96 -11.27
N LEU A 305 -11.89 -18.77 -11.84
CA LEU A 305 -12.48 -17.54 -11.31
C LEU A 305 -13.85 -17.33 -11.93
N THR A 306 -14.87 -17.08 -11.11
CA THR A 306 -16.22 -16.81 -11.58
C THR A 306 -16.71 -15.47 -11.07
N GLN A 307 -17.23 -14.64 -11.98
CA GLN A 307 -17.86 -13.38 -11.64
C GLN A 307 -19.22 -13.65 -10.99
N SER A 308 -19.46 -13.04 -9.85
CA SER A 308 -20.77 -13.01 -9.19
C SER A 308 -21.41 -11.64 -9.33
N THR A 309 -22.73 -11.57 -9.17
CA THR A 309 -23.45 -10.29 -9.06
C THR A 309 -22.79 -9.44 -7.98
N PRO A 310 -22.33 -8.21 -8.30
CA PRO A 310 -21.76 -7.33 -7.29
C PRO A 310 -22.81 -7.04 -6.21
N ASP A 311 -22.51 -7.42 -4.97
CA ASP A 311 -23.12 -6.79 -3.79
C ASP A 311 -22.24 -5.59 -3.39
N LYS A 312 -22.42 -5.04 -2.18
CA LYS A 312 -21.62 -3.96 -1.62
C LYS A 312 -20.10 -4.24 -1.56
N ASP A 313 -19.70 -5.51 -1.62
CA ASP A 313 -18.30 -5.94 -1.51
C ASP A 313 -17.74 -6.37 -2.87
N THR A 314 -17.03 -5.46 -3.55
CA THR A 314 -16.31 -5.73 -4.80
C THR A 314 -14.82 -6.00 -4.53
N ASN A 315 -14.17 -6.78 -5.41
CA ASN A 315 -12.78 -7.18 -5.23
C ASN A 315 -11.97 -7.21 -6.53
N ALA A 316 -12.52 -6.68 -7.62
CA ALA A 316 -11.86 -6.71 -8.92
C ALA A 316 -11.81 -5.32 -9.59
N TRP A 317 -10.60 -4.84 -9.87
CA TRP A 317 -10.36 -3.61 -10.62
C TRP A 317 -10.39 -3.88 -12.12
N VAL A 318 -11.45 -3.39 -12.79
CA VAL A 318 -11.68 -3.67 -14.21
C VAL A 318 -11.47 -2.44 -15.08
N ASN A 319 -11.91 -1.26 -14.63
CA ASN A 319 -11.82 -0.01 -15.39
C ASN A 319 -11.14 1.09 -14.57
N PRO A 320 -10.04 1.71 -15.06
CA PRO A 320 -9.38 2.80 -14.35
C PRO A 320 -10.02 4.14 -14.70
N THR A 321 -11.30 4.31 -14.38
CA THR A 321 -12.10 5.48 -14.75
C THR A 321 -12.61 6.24 -13.53
N LYS A 322 -13.14 7.44 -13.78
CA LYS A 322 -13.73 8.34 -12.78
C LYS A 322 -12.73 8.90 -11.76
N CYS A 323 -12.75 8.44 -10.52
CA CYS A 323 -12.05 9.11 -9.43
C CYS A 323 -10.71 8.46 -9.14
N LEU A 324 -9.63 9.13 -9.53
CA LEU A 324 -8.27 8.77 -9.12
C LEU A 324 -8.11 9.03 -7.61
N LEU A 325 -7.66 8.02 -6.89
CA LEU A 325 -7.52 8.07 -5.43
C LEU A 325 -6.08 8.29 -5.00
N GLY A 326 -5.17 7.47 -5.50
CA GLY A 326 -3.76 7.44 -5.14
C GLY A 326 -3.07 6.24 -5.79
N GLU A 327 -1.91 5.86 -5.28
CA GLU A 327 -1.14 4.71 -5.75
C GLU A 327 -1.15 3.57 -4.72
N HIS A 328 -1.01 2.33 -5.18
CA HIS A 328 -0.94 1.16 -4.32
C HIS A 328 0.00 0.10 -4.90
N GLN A 329 0.71 -0.61 -4.02
CA GLN A 329 1.54 -1.75 -4.40
C GLN A 329 0.91 -3.07 -3.94
N ILE A 330 0.93 -4.05 -4.84
CA ILE A 330 0.55 -5.45 -4.58
C ILE A 330 1.64 -6.38 -5.10
N TRP A 331 1.47 -7.68 -4.90
CA TRP A 331 2.19 -8.69 -5.67
C TRP A 331 1.21 -9.63 -6.37
N VAL A 332 1.53 -9.92 -7.63
CA VAL A 332 0.73 -10.77 -8.51
C VAL A 332 1.14 -12.21 -8.26
N VAL A 333 0.17 -13.03 -7.85
CA VAL A 333 0.41 -14.43 -7.45
C VAL A 333 0.03 -15.42 -8.56
N SER A 334 -0.86 -15.03 -9.46
CA SER A 334 -1.27 -15.87 -10.60
C SER A 334 -2.10 -15.02 -11.57
N TYR A 335 -2.60 -15.66 -12.63
CA TYR A 335 -3.57 -15.09 -13.55
C TYR A 335 -4.49 -16.19 -14.09
N GLY A 336 -5.69 -15.80 -14.53
CA GLY A 336 -6.58 -16.64 -15.32
C GLY A 336 -6.84 -16.05 -16.70
N THR A 337 -7.18 -16.90 -17.66
CA THR A 337 -7.51 -16.51 -19.03
C THR A 337 -8.93 -16.96 -19.40
N ASP A 338 -9.64 -16.13 -20.14
CA ASP A 338 -10.92 -16.50 -20.75
C ASP A 338 -10.71 -17.13 -22.14
N ASN A 339 -11.81 -17.50 -22.82
CA ASN A 339 -11.77 -18.10 -24.16
C ASN A 339 -11.28 -17.15 -25.26
N ALA A 340 -11.31 -15.84 -25.02
CA ALA A 340 -10.81 -14.82 -25.94
C ALA A 340 -9.34 -14.47 -25.69
N GLY A 341 -8.72 -15.05 -24.65
CA GLY A 341 -7.34 -14.78 -24.25
C GLY A 341 -7.18 -13.54 -23.37
N ASN A 342 -8.28 -12.90 -22.93
CA ASN A 342 -8.18 -11.80 -21.96
C ASN A 342 -7.76 -12.35 -20.61
N THR A 343 -6.97 -11.56 -19.89
CA THR A 343 -6.36 -11.99 -18.63
C THR A 343 -6.98 -11.29 -17.43
N MET A 344 -7.25 -12.06 -16.37
CA MET A 344 -7.56 -11.57 -15.03
C MET A 344 -6.42 -11.96 -14.09
N PHE A 345 -5.67 -10.98 -13.63
CA PHE A 345 -4.58 -11.18 -12.67
C PHE A 345 -5.14 -11.40 -11.27
N ILE A 346 -4.57 -12.36 -10.56
CA ILE A 346 -4.85 -12.65 -9.15
C ILE A 346 -3.74 -12.01 -8.33
N ILE A 347 -4.13 -11.11 -7.44
CA ILE A 347 -3.19 -10.28 -6.69
C ILE A 347 -3.43 -10.47 -5.20
N ARG A 348 -2.34 -10.61 -4.45
CA ARG A 348 -2.37 -10.69 -2.99
C ARG A 348 -2.17 -9.28 -2.45
N ASN A 349 -3.16 -8.82 -1.69
CA ASN A 349 -3.18 -7.48 -1.14
C ASN A 349 -2.64 -7.46 0.31
N SER A 350 -2.42 -6.27 0.86
CA SER A 350 -1.94 -6.01 2.22
C SER A 350 -3.01 -5.38 3.10
N TRP A 351 -4.28 -5.70 2.87
CA TRP A 351 -5.42 -5.15 3.60
C TRP A 351 -6.10 -6.19 4.49
N GLY A 352 -5.33 -7.14 5.02
CA GLY A 352 -5.89 -8.31 5.73
C GLY A 352 -6.86 -9.10 4.86
N ASP A 353 -7.85 -9.73 5.47
CA ASP A 353 -8.76 -10.65 4.77
C ASP A 353 -9.83 -9.97 3.90
N SER A 354 -9.69 -8.69 3.55
CA SER A 354 -10.62 -8.01 2.63
C SER A 354 -10.51 -8.57 1.20
N GLY A 355 -11.58 -8.44 0.41
CA GLY A 355 -11.69 -9.03 -0.92
C GLY A 355 -12.12 -10.50 -0.87
N ASP A 356 -11.56 -11.33 -1.74
CA ASP A 356 -11.72 -12.79 -1.67
C ASP A 356 -10.59 -13.36 -0.81
N GLN A 357 -10.79 -13.47 0.50
CA GLN A 357 -9.80 -14.01 1.44
C GLN A 357 -8.44 -13.28 1.40
N GLY A 358 -8.44 -11.96 1.19
CA GLY A 358 -7.22 -11.15 1.04
C GLY A 358 -6.70 -11.06 -0.39
N GLN A 359 -7.38 -11.68 -1.36
CA GLN A 359 -7.06 -11.60 -2.77
C GLN A 359 -7.99 -10.60 -3.45
N TYR A 360 -7.41 -9.90 -4.40
CA TYR A 360 -8.11 -9.04 -5.33
C TYR A 360 -7.80 -9.51 -6.74
N TYR A 361 -8.51 -8.92 -7.70
CA TYR A 361 -8.39 -9.25 -9.10
C TYR A 361 -8.20 -7.99 -9.93
N MET A 362 -7.48 -8.11 -11.05
CA MET A 362 -7.23 -6.98 -11.93
C MET A 362 -7.29 -7.43 -13.39
N SER A 363 -8.10 -6.77 -14.22
CA SER A 363 -8.12 -7.07 -15.65
C SER A 363 -6.83 -6.61 -16.32
N ASP A 364 -6.46 -7.26 -17.42
CA ASP A 364 -5.43 -6.78 -18.34
C ASP A 364 -5.67 -5.33 -18.79
N PHE A 365 -6.92 -4.95 -19.05
CA PHE A 365 -7.30 -3.59 -19.38
C PHE A 365 -6.95 -2.60 -18.28
N TYR A 366 -7.25 -2.91 -17.02
CA TYR A 366 -6.89 -2.05 -15.90
C TYR A 366 -5.37 -1.97 -15.77
N LEU A 367 -4.68 -3.12 -15.80
CA LEU A 367 -3.22 -3.18 -15.66
C LEU A 367 -2.51 -2.37 -16.74
N ASN A 368 -2.90 -2.52 -18.01
CA ASN A 368 -2.35 -1.75 -19.14
C ASN A 368 -2.47 -0.23 -18.94
N ASN A 369 -3.56 0.22 -18.33
CA ASN A 369 -3.84 1.64 -18.20
C ASN A 369 -3.36 2.24 -16.88
N ALA A 370 -3.34 1.49 -15.79
CA ALA A 370 -3.11 2.01 -14.44
C ALA A 370 -1.77 1.61 -13.83
N ALA A 371 -1.09 0.57 -14.33
CA ALA A 371 0.20 0.17 -13.77
C ALA A 371 1.26 1.29 -13.94
N THR A 372 2.02 1.52 -12.89
CA THR A 372 3.06 2.57 -12.83
C THR A 372 4.46 1.98 -12.75
N TYR A 373 4.59 0.81 -12.11
CA TYR A 373 5.85 0.11 -11.94
C TYR A 373 5.62 -1.39 -11.77
N ALA A 374 6.59 -2.21 -12.17
CA ALA A 374 6.67 -3.59 -11.68
C ALA A 374 8.11 -4.08 -11.63
N ALA A 375 8.38 -4.97 -10.68
CA ALA A 375 9.61 -5.74 -10.59
C ALA A 375 9.29 -7.23 -10.58
N GLN A 376 10.08 -8.01 -11.30
CA GLN A 376 10.09 -9.46 -11.12
C GLN A 376 11.16 -9.83 -10.10
N VAL A 377 10.86 -10.83 -9.26
CA VAL A 377 11.74 -11.34 -8.23
C VAL A 377 11.76 -12.86 -8.28
N SER A 378 12.94 -13.46 -8.19
CA SER A 378 13.12 -14.91 -8.19
C SER A 378 14.39 -15.35 -7.46
N LEU A 379 14.52 -16.65 -7.25
CA LEU A 379 15.77 -17.24 -6.79
C LEU A 379 16.74 -17.43 -7.97
N LYS A 380 18.02 -17.10 -7.75
CA LYS A 380 19.12 -17.40 -8.67
C LYS A 380 19.19 -18.91 -8.85
N LYS A 381 19.07 -19.35 -10.10
CA LYS A 381 19.15 -20.76 -10.49
C LYS A 381 20.59 -21.26 -10.50
#